data_AF-A0A813FD76-F1
#
_entry.id   AF-A0A813FD76-F1
#
_cell.length_a   1.000
_cell.length_b   1.000
_cell.length_c   1.000
_cell.angle_alpha   90.00
_cell.angle_beta   90.00
_cell.angle_gamma   90.00
#
_symmetry.space_group_name_H-M   'P 1'
#
loop_
_entity.id
_entity.type
_entity.pdbx_description
1 polymer ?
#
loop_
_entity_poly.entity_id
_entity_poly.type
_entity_poly.pdbx_seq_one_letter_code
_entity_poly.pdbx_strand_id
1 'polypeptide(L)'
;CQKQCRDENGFKCHRMSDGHQRQMQLFVQDPNRFMDDFSQEFEKGFMQLMSHSYRAARTLANTVYADFISNRHHTHMNSTIWVTLSNFVQYLGRTNQCTIDKTPKGWYIQYVDNTPEARLRAERAKEEEAAEVLEEDRHNAMLNKQISDCKKEGGFVESEFTGLQRK
;
A
#
# COMPACT_ATOMS: atom_id res chain seq x y z
N CYS A 1 7.16 2.83 -30.46
CA CYS A 1 5.80 2.69 -31.03
C CYS A 1 5.05 1.53 -30.36
N GLN A 2 3.74 1.67 -30.14
CA GLN A 2 2.85 0.60 -29.65
C GLN A 2 2.30 -0.32 -30.77
N LYS A 3 2.86 -0.24 -31.98
CA LYS A 3 2.36 -0.98 -33.14
C LYS A 3 2.77 -2.45 -33.07
N GLN A 4 1.81 -3.33 -32.83
CA GLN A 4 2.02 -4.77 -32.94
C GLN A 4 2.32 -5.14 -34.40
N CYS A 5 3.50 -5.71 -34.66
CA CYS A 5 3.86 -6.24 -35.98
C CYS A 5 3.63 -7.75 -35.99
N ARG A 6 3.02 -8.27 -37.07
CA ARG A 6 2.54 -9.66 -37.16
C ARG A 6 3.66 -10.66 -37.47
N ASP A 7 4.70 -10.21 -38.17
CA ASP A 7 5.85 -11.00 -38.58
C ASP A 7 7.11 -10.12 -38.69
N GLU A 8 8.27 -10.75 -38.94
CA GLU A 8 9.56 -10.09 -39.04
C GLU A 8 9.61 -9.04 -40.18
N ASN A 9 8.96 -9.34 -41.31
CA ASN A 9 8.92 -8.42 -42.44
C ASN A 9 8.09 -7.19 -42.11
N GLY A 10 6.95 -7.36 -41.44
CA GLY A 10 6.12 -6.27 -40.93
C GLY A 10 6.86 -5.39 -39.92
N PHE A 11 7.71 -5.99 -39.07
CA PHE A 11 8.56 -5.24 -38.15
C PHE A 11 9.64 -4.44 -38.89
N LYS A 12 10.31 -5.03 -39.90
CA LYS A 12 11.28 -4.32 -40.75
C LYS A 12 10.62 -3.14 -41.47
N CYS A 13 9.48 -3.36 -42.12
CA CYS A 13 8.74 -2.30 -42.80
C CYS A 13 8.29 -1.19 -41.83
N HIS A 14 7.86 -1.54 -40.61
CA HIS A 14 7.52 -0.55 -39.60
C HIS A 14 8.73 0.29 -39.18
N ARG A 15 9.88 -0.32 -38.88
CA ARG A 15 11.11 0.41 -38.51
C ARG A 15 11.58 1.39 -39.58
N MET A 16 11.40 1.02 -40.85
CA MET A 16 11.79 1.85 -41.99
C MET A 16 10.76 2.93 -42.34
N SER A 17 9.55 2.87 -41.77
CA SER A 17 8.50 3.86 -42.03
C SER A 17 8.80 5.23 -41.41
N ASP A 18 8.44 6.29 -42.13
CA ASP A 18 8.60 7.69 -41.67
C ASP A 18 7.97 7.95 -40.31
N GLY A 19 6.81 7.35 -40.03
CA GLY A 19 6.13 7.51 -38.74
C GLY A 19 6.95 6.96 -37.56
N HIS A 20 7.64 5.83 -37.76
CA HIS A 20 8.55 5.28 -36.76
C HIS A 20 9.82 6.13 -36.62
N GLN A 21 10.44 6.50 -37.74
CA GLN A 21 11.65 7.32 -37.74
C GLN A 21 11.41 8.69 -37.08
N ARG A 22 10.26 9.32 -37.32
CA ARG A 22 9.88 10.56 -36.65
C ARG A 22 9.69 10.38 -35.14
N GLN A 23 9.06 9.28 -34.70
CA GLN A 23 8.99 8.98 -33.26
C GLN A 23 10.38 8.77 -32.64
N MET A 24 11.29 8.11 -33.35
CA MET A 24 12.66 7.93 -32.89
C MET A 24 13.42 9.27 -32.79
N GLN A 25 13.23 10.18 -33.73
CA GLN A 25 13.82 11.52 -33.67
C GLN A 25 13.29 12.32 -32.48
N LEU A 26 11.98 12.25 -32.21
CA LEU A 26 11.39 12.88 -31.02
C LEU A 26 11.94 12.29 -29.72
N PHE A 27 12.12 10.96 -29.67
CA PHE A 27 12.73 10.30 -28.52
C PHE A 27 14.19 10.73 -28.30
N VAL A 28 14.98 10.88 -29.36
CA VAL A 28 16.37 11.34 -29.26
C VAL A 28 16.47 12.78 -28.75
N GLN A 29 15.50 13.64 -29.08
CA GLN A 29 15.49 15.03 -28.64
C GLN A 29 15.21 15.18 -27.14
N ASP A 30 14.34 14.35 -26.58
CA ASP A 30 13.99 14.39 -25.16
C ASP A 30 13.63 12.99 -24.64
N PRO A 31 14.62 12.15 -24.32
CA PRO A 31 14.38 10.79 -23.86
C PRO A 31 13.74 10.76 -22.46
N ASN A 32 13.97 11.80 -21.64
CA ASN A 32 13.47 11.87 -20.27
C ASN A 32 11.95 11.99 -20.24
N ARG A 33 11.37 12.82 -21.10
CA ARG A 33 9.91 12.94 -21.21
C ARG A 33 9.21 11.62 -21.48
N PHE A 34 9.74 10.80 -22.39
CA PHE A 34 9.13 9.49 -22.68
C PHE A 34 9.26 8.54 -21.49
N MET A 35 10.41 8.56 -20.80
CA MET A 35 10.60 7.78 -19.58
C MET A 35 9.63 8.21 -18.48
N ASP A 36 9.38 9.51 -18.34
CA ASP A 36 8.42 10.05 -17.38
C ASP A 36 6.99 9.61 -17.70
N ASP A 37 6.57 9.67 -18.97
CA ASP A 37 5.25 9.21 -19.42
C ASP A 37 5.05 7.71 -19.12
N PHE A 38 6.04 6.87 -19.46
CA PHE A 38 5.98 5.43 -19.14
C PHE A 38 6.00 5.15 -17.65
N SER A 39 6.73 5.95 -16.87
CA SER A 39 6.80 5.83 -15.41
C SER A 39 5.46 6.18 -14.77
N GLN A 40 4.78 7.22 -15.25
CA GLN A 40 3.43 7.58 -14.80
C GLN A 40 2.41 6.48 -15.14
N GLU A 41 2.48 5.92 -16.35
CA GLU A 41 1.58 4.82 -16.75
C GLU A 41 1.81 3.57 -15.90
N PHE A 42 3.07 3.22 -15.65
CA PHE A 42 3.47 2.12 -14.77
C PHE A 42 2.95 2.32 -13.35
N GLU A 43 3.22 3.49 -12.75
CA GLU A 43 2.78 3.83 -11.39
C GLU A 43 1.26 3.75 -11.28
N LYS A 44 0.53 4.37 -12.20
CA LYS A 44 -0.93 4.34 -12.21
C LYS A 44 -1.47 2.92 -12.28
N GLY A 45 -0.94 2.08 -13.19
CA GLY A 45 -1.35 0.69 -13.30
C GLY A 45 -1.05 -0.12 -12.03
N PHE A 46 0.15 0.07 -11.46
CA PHE A 46 0.55 -0.62 -10.24
C PHE A 46 -0.34 -0.24 -9.05
N MET A 47 -0.65 1.06 -8.90
CA MET A 47 -1.51 1.58 -7.84
C MET A 47 -2.97 1.16 -8.01
N GLN A 48 -3.46 1.00 -9.25
CA GLN A 48 -4.77 0.41 -9.52
C GLN A 48 -4.85 -1.06 -9.07
N LEU A 49 -3.81 -1.86 -9.32
CA LEU A 49 -3.76 -3.24 -8.82
C LEU A 49 -3.74 -3.27 -7.28
N MET A 50 -2.93 -2.40 -6.67
CA MET A 50 -2.85 -2.28 -5.21
C MET A 50 -4.21 -1.90 -4.59
N SER A 51 -4.92 -0.94 -5.17
CA SER A 51 -6.18 -0.45 -4.63
C SER A 51 -7.34 -1.45 -4.79
N HIS A 52 -7.33 -2.25 -5.85
CA HIS A 52 -8.37 -3.26 -6.10
C HIS A 52 -8.11 -4.58 -5.36
N SER A 53 -6.89 -5.11 -5.43
CA SER A 53 -6.59 -6.48 -4.97
C SER A 53 -5.91 -6.53 -3.60
N TYR A 54 -5.18 -5.47 -3.21
CA TYR A 54 -4.31 -5.48 -2.03
C TYR A 54 -4.62 -4.36 -1.02
N ARG A 55 -5.82 -3.77 -1.06
CA ARG A 55 -6.19 -2.53 -0.32
C ARG A 55 -5.86 -2.53 1.16
N ALA A 56 -6.09 -3.64 1.86
CA ALA A 56 -5.90 -3.74 3.32
C ALA A 56 -4.68 -4.60 3.71
N ALA A 57 -4.08 -5.31 2.75
CA ALA A 57 -3.07 -6.32 3.04
C ALA A 57 -1.67 -5.71 3.03
N ARG A 58 -0.87 -6.08 4.03
CA ARG A 58 0.58 -5.92 3.98
C ARG A 58 1.16 -7.07 3.16
N THR A 59 1.64 -6.78 1.96
CA THR A 59 2.09 -7.80 1.00
C THR A 59 3.52 -7.55 0.56
N LEU A 60 4.23 -8.60 0.12
CA LEU A 60 5.57 -8.47 -0.42
C LEU A 60 5.51 -7.77 -1.79
N ALA A 61 6.35 -6.75 -1.99
CA ALA A 61 6.38 -5.96 -3.23
C ALA A 61 6.63 -6.84 -4.47
N ASN A 62 7.48 -7.87 -4.34
CA ASN A 62 7.77 -8.81 -5.43
C ASN A 62 6.51 -9.57 -5.88
N THR A 63 5.62 -9.94 -4.95
CA THR A 63 4.38 -10.65 -5.26
C THR A 63 3.43 -9.77 -6.06
N VAL A 64 3.25 -8.53 -5.62
CA VAL A 64 2.41 -7.55 -6.33
C VAL A 64 3.00 -7.24 -7.71
N TYR A 65 4.31 -7.07 -7.80
CA TYR A 65 4.98 -6.83 -9.08
C TYR A 65 4.82 -8.00 -10.05
N ALA A 66 4.96 -9.25 -9.59
CA ALA A 66 4.75 -10.44 -10.41
C ALA A 66 3.31 -10.54 -10.93
N ASP A 67 2.33 -10.23 -10.07
CA ASP A 67 0.92 -10.17 -10.44
C ASP A 67 0.66 -9.04 -11.46
N PHE A 68 1.28 -7.87 -11.26
CA PHE A 68 1.17 -6.74 -12.17
C PHE A 68 1.67 -7.05 -13.59
N ILE A 69 2.85 -7.67 -13.73
CA ILE A 69 3.42 -8.00 -15.04
C ILE A 69 2.80 -9.23 -15.69
N SER A 70 1.92 -9.96 -14.97
CA SER A 70 1.18 -11.09 -15.55
C SER A 70 0.24 -10.64 -16.67
N ASN A 71 -0.24 -9.39 -16.60
CA ASN A 71 -1.04 -8.78 -17.64
C ASN A 71 -0.16 -8.17 -18.74
N ARG A 72 -0.31 -8.66 -19.97
CA ARG A 72 0.48 -8.18 -21.13
C ARG A 72 0.26 -6.71 -21.48
N HIS A 73 -0.86 -6.12 -21.04
CA HIS A 73 -1.24 -4.75 -21.36
C HIS A 73 -0.60 -3.73 -20.42
N HIS A 74 0.04 -4.17 -19.34
CA HIS A 74 0.73 -3.28 -18.42
C HIS A 74 2.13 -2.93 -18.92
N THR A 75 2.52 -1.67 -18.71
CA THR A 75 3.89 -1.22 -18.94
C THR A 75 4.83 -1.97 -17.99
N HIS A 76 5.95 -2.47 -18.51
CA HIS A 76 6.95 -3.17 -17.70
C HIS A 76 7.95 -2.18 -17.09
N MET A 77 8.50 -2.49 -15.92
CA MET A 77 9.42 -1.61 -15.18
C MET A 77 10.67 -1.21 -15.99
N ASN A 78 11.14 -2.09 -16.88
CA ASN A 78 12.27 -1.82 -17.79
C ASN A 78 12.08 -0.57 -18.67
N SER A 79 10.84 -0.12 -18.87
CA SER A 79 10.51 1.06 -19.67
C SER A 79 10.39 2.33 -18.83
N THR A 80 10.74 2.28 -17.53
CA THR A 80 10.54 3.37 -16.57
C THR A 80 11.87 3.91 -16.04
N ILE A 81 11.82 5.01 -15.30
CA ILE A 81 12.97 5.57 -14.59
C ILE A 81 13.47 4.69 -13.44
N TRP A 82 12.66 3.71 -12.98
CA TRP A 82 13.02 2.86 -11.86
C TRP A 82 13.80 1.63 -12.33
N VAL A 83 15.12 1.68 -12.15
CA VAL A 83 16.03 0.58 -12.51
C VAL A 83 15.76 -0.70 -11.70
N THR A 84 15.25 -0.57 -10.48
CA THR A 84 14.95 -1.72 -9.60
C THR A 84 13.63 -1.52 -8.88
N LEU A 85 12.96 -2.62 -8.54
CA LEU A 85 11.73 -2.60 -7.74
C LEU A 85 11.95 -1.91 -6.39
N SER A 86 13.14 -2.06 -5.80
CA SER A 86 13.50 -1.39 -4.54
C SER A 86 13.48 0.13 -4.68
N ASN A 87 13.89 0.69 -5.82
CA ASN A 87 13.84 2.13 -6.07
C ASN A 87 12.39 2.61 -6.21
N PHE A 88 11.56 1.84 -6.91
CA PHE A 88 10.14 2.13 -7.05
C PHE A 88 9.41 2.09 -5.70
N VAL A 89 9.65 1.06 -4.88
CA VAL A 89 9.02 0.95 -3.55
C VAL A 89 9.43 2.11 -2.64
N GLN A 90 10.72 2.49 -2.64
CA GLN A 90 11.17 3.67 -1.88
C GLN A 90 10.51 4.96 -2.38
N TYR A 91 10.28 5.09 -3.68
CA TYR A 91 9.54 6.21 -4.25
C TYR A 91 8.09 6.24 -3.75
N LEU A 92 7.38 5.10 -3.74
CA LEU A 92 6.01 5.02 -3.20
C LEU A 92 5.92 5.40 -1.72
N GLY A 93 6.95 5.06 -0.94
CA GLY A 93 7.05 5.49 0.46
C GLY A 93 7.26 7.01 0.60
N ARG A 94 8.11 7.60 -0.24
CA ARG A 94 8.33 9.07 -0.25
C ARG A 94 7.12 9.86 -0.68
N THR A 95 6.31 9.33 -1.60
CA THR A 95 5.08 9.97 -2.09
C THR A 95 3.87 9.68 -1.20
N ASN A 96 4.03 8.94 -0.09
CA ASN A 96 2.96 8.54 0.83
C ASN A 96 1.79 7.80 0.14
N GLN A 97 2.08 7.07 -0.93
CA GLN A 97 1.10 6.24 -1.61
C GLN A 97 1.01 4.85 -0.99
N CYS A 98 2.13 4.37 -0.46
CA CYS A 98 2.21 3.10 0.26
C CYS A 98 3.04 3.25 1.52
N THR A 99 2.62 2.60 2.59
CA THR A 99 3.47 2.36 3.76
C THR A 99 4.44 1.24 3.41
N ILE A 100 5.74 1.47 3.62
CA ILE A 100 6.80 0.54 3.25
C ILE A 100 7.54 0.03 4.49
N ASP A 101 7.92 -1.24 4.46
CA ASP A 101 8.70 -1.86 5.52
C ASP A 101 9.75 -2.81 4.94
N LYS A 102 10.99 -2.71 5.44
CA LYS A 102 12.11 -3.54 4.97
C LYS A 102 12.34 -4.69 5.94
N THR A 103 12.09 -5.91 5.48
CA THR A 103 12.38 -7.14 6.23
C THR A 103 13.52 -7.92 5.56
N PRO A 104 14.11 -8.93 6.23
CA PRO A 104 15.10 -9.82 5.60
C PRO A 104 14.56 -10.56 4.36
N LYS A 105 13.24 -10.81 4.29
CA LYS A 105 12.58 -11.47 3.15
C LYS A 105 12.39 -10.53 1.96
N GLY A 106 12.52 -9.22 2.14
CA GLY A 106 12.33 -8.20 1.12
C GLY A 106 11.46 -7.04 1.60
N TRP A 107 11.02 -6.24 0.63
CA TRP A 107 10.16 -5.08 0.86
C TRP A 107 8.70 -5.49 0.98
N TYR A 108 8.07 -5.09 2.08
CA TYR A 108 6.63 -5.14 2.26
C TYR A 108 6.03 -3.77 1.96
N ILE A 109 4.88 -3.79 1.30
CA ILE A 109 4.10 -2.60 0.95
C ILE A 109 2.66 -2.78 1.43
N GLN A 110 2.07 -1.67 1.86
CA GLN A 110 0.66 -1.58 2.21
C GLN A 110 0.09 -0.31 1.58
N TYR A 111 -1.03 -0.45 0.86
CA TYR A 111 -1.68 0.67 0.18
C TYR A 111 -2.23 1.68 1.20
N VAL A 112 -2.01 2.97 0.93
CA VAL A 112 -2.59 4.06 1.72
C VAL A 112 -3.71 4.70 0.89
N ASP A 113 -4.94 4.59 1.38
CA ASP A 113 -6.10 5.18 0.71
C ASP A 113 -6.27 6.65 1.11
N ASN A 114 -5.83 7.55 0.23
CA ASN A 114 -5.91 9.00 0.42
C ASN A 114 -7.22 9.62 -0.08
N THR A 115 -8.24 8.82 -0.41
CA THR A 115 -9.54 9.36 -0.83
C THR A 115 -10.23 10.11 0.32
N PRO A 116 -11.00 11.18 0.05
CA PRO A 116 -11.68 11.95 1.10
C PRO A 116 -12.64 11.10 1.93
N GLU A 117 -13.27 10.09 1.31
CA GLU A 117 -14.13 9.13 1.99
C GLU A 117 -13.36 8.22 2.95
N ALA A 118 -12.17 7.74 2.54
CA ALA A 118 -11.31 6.93 3.40
C ALA A 118 -10.79 7.75 4.58
N ARG A 119 -10.42 9.02 4.36
CA ARG A 119 -10.02 9.92 5.45
C ARG A 119 -11.16 10.16 6.45
N LEU A 120 -12.37 10.42 5.97
CA LEU A 120 -13.54 10.59 6.84
C LEU A 120 -13.87 9.31 7.62
N ARG A 121 -13.72 8.14 7.00
CA ARG A 121 -13.89 6.86 7.71
C ARG A 121 -12.83 6.67 8.79
N ALA A 122 -11.58 7.01 8.49
CA ALA A 122 -10.49 6.92 9.45
C ALA A 122 -10.64 7.93 10.61
N GLU A 123 -11.11 9.15 10.33
CA GLU A 123 -11.43 10.15 11.36
C GLU A 123 -12.56 9.67 12.26
N ARG A 124 -13.67 9.18 11.70
CA ARG A 124 -14.78 8.63 12.49
C ARG A 124 -14.38 7.44 13.35
N ALA A 125 -13.58 6.52 12.82
CA ALA A 125 -13.08 5.38 13.59
C ALA A 125 -12.20 5.82 14.76
N LYS A 126 -11.37 6.85 14.58
CA LYS A 126 -10.55 7.43 15.66
C LYS A 126 -11.40 8.17 16.69
N GLU A 127 -12.45 8.87 16.26
CA GLU A 127 -13.39 9.53 17.18
C GLU A 127 -14.16 8.51 18.01
N GLU A 128 -14.58 7.39 17.40
CA GLU A 128 -15.23 6.27 18.09
C GLU A 128 -14.29 5.59 19.09
N GLU A 129 -13.06 5.26 18.69
CA GLU A 129 -12.03 4.71 19.59
C GLU A 129 -11.72 5.66 20.76
N ALA A 130 -11.59 6.96 20.49
CA ALA A 130 -11.39 7.96 21.55
C ALA A 130 -12.58 8.08 22.50
N ALA A 131 -13.81 7.92 21.99
CA ALA A 131 -15.02 7.92 22.79
C ALA A 131 -15.13 6.67 23.68
N GLU A 132 -14.78 5.49 23.14
CA GLU A 132 -14.72 4.23 23.90
C GLU A 132 -13.68 4.31 25.03
N VAL A 133 -12.46 4.79 24.74
CA VAL A 133 -11.41 4.97 25.77
C VAL A 133 -11.89 5.92 26.87
N LEU A 134 -12.55 7.03 26.51
CA LEU A 134 -13.09 7.98 27.49
C LEU A 134 -14.24 7.37 28.32
N GLU A 135 -15.04 6.47 27.75
CA GLU A 135 -16.07 5.74 28.48
C GLU A 135 -15.46 4.71 29.43
N GLU A 136 -14.46 3.94 28.97
CA GLU A 136 -13.71 2.99 29.80
C GLU A 136 -13.04 3.69 30.98
N ASP A 137 -12.39 4.84 30.77
CA ASP A 137 -11.77 5.62 31.84
C ASP A 137 -12.80 6.08 32.89
N ARG A 138 -13.98 6.53 32.44
CA ARG A 138 -15.09 6.90 33.34
C ARG A 138 -15.64 5.70 34.11
N HIS A 139 -15.79 4.56 33.44
CA HIS A 139 -16.23 3.33 34.07
C HIS A 139 -15.24 2.84 35.13
N ASN A 140 -13.95 2.83 34.79
CA ASN A 140 -12.86 2.46 35.69
C ASN A 140 -12.79 3.39 36.91
N ALA A 141 -12.99 4.70 36.72
CA ALA A 141 -13.05 5.65 37.84
C ALA A 141 -14.22 5.35 38.78
N MET A 142 -15.38 4.97 38.25
CA MET A 142 -16.56 4.63 39.05
C MET A 142 -16.35 3.32 39.83
N LEU A 143 -15.82 2.27 39.19
CA LEU A 143 -15.46 1.01 39.84
C LEU A 143 -14.43 1.23 40.95
N ASN A 144 -13.37 2.00 40.69
CA ASN A 144 -12.34 2.30 41.68
C ASN A 144 -12.90 3.01 42.91
N LYS A 145 -13.87 3.91 42.72
CA LYS A 145 -14.56 4.57 43.82
C LYS A 145 -15.38 3.58 44.65
N GLN A 146 -16.15 2.70 44.01
CA GLN A 146 -16.93 1.66 44.70
C GLN A 146 -16.03 0.70 45.49
N ILE A 147 -14.88 0.31 44.93
CA ILE A 147 -13.89 -0.53 45.62
C ILE A 147 -13.30 0.21 46.83
N SER A 148 -12.94 1.50 46.69
CA SER A 148 -12.47 2.35 47.80
C SER A 148 -13.49 2.37 48.95
N ASP A 149 -14.75 2.59 48.63
CA ASP A 149 -15.80 2.78 49.63
C ASP A 149 -16.12 1.45 50.33
N CYS A 150 -16.18 0.33 49.58
CA CYS A 150 -16.36 -1.01 50.15
C CYS A 150 -15.17 -1.45 51.04
N LYS A 151 -13.93 -1.05 50.68
CA LYS A 151 -12.74 -1.25 51.52
C LYS A 151 -12.82 -0.47 52.85
N LYS A 152 -13.37 0.75 52.85
CA LYS A 152 -13.56 1.55 54.08
C LYS A 152 -14.66 1.01 54.98
N GLU A 153 -15.74 0.48 54.39
CA GLU A 153 -16.87 -0.10 55.12
C GLU A 153 -16.61 -1.53 55.66
N GLY A 154 -15.43 -2.09 55.40
CA GLY A 154 -15.00 -3.38 55.96
C GLY A 154 -15.62 -4.62 55.29
N GLY A 155 -16.33 -4.45 54.17
CA GLY A 155 -16.97 -5.54 53.40
C GLY A 155 -16.11 -6.11 52.26
N PHE A 156 -14.91 -5.57 52.03
CA PHE A 156 -14.04 -6.02 50.94
C PHE A 156 -13.30 -7.31 51.30
N VAL A 157 -13.74 -8.43 50.76
CA VAL A 157 -13.02 -9.71 50.80
C VAL A 157 -12.13 -9.78 49.56
N GLU A 158 -10.82 -9.64 49.74
CA GLU A 158 -9.85 -9.80 48.66
C GLU A 158 -9.89 -11.26 48.18
N SER A 159 -10.13 -11.49 46.90
CA SER A 159 -10.24 -12.84 46.36
C SER A 159 -8.87 -13.53 46.38
N GLU A 160 -8.63 -14.40 47.37
CA GLU A 160 -7.45 -15.26 47.38
C GLU A 160 -7.57 -16.34 46.30
N PHE A 161 -6.51 -16.49 45.50
CA PHE A 161 -6.44 -17.54 44.49
C PHE A 161 -6.44 -18.92 45.17
N THR A 162 -7.57 -19.62 45.12
CA THR A 162 -7.67 -21.01 45.56
C THR A 162 -7.27 -21.92 44.39
N GLY A 163 -6.03 -22.39 44.42
CA GLY A 163 -5.51 -23.31 43.41
C GLY A 163 -6.41 -24.55 43.27
N LEU A 164 -6.91 -24.78 42.06
CA LEU A 164 -7.78 -25.91 41.74
C LEU A 164 -7.03 -27.24 41.97
N GLN A 165 -7.30 -27.90 43.10
CA GLN A 165 -6.77 -29.23 43.38
C GLN A 165 -7.46 -30.24 42.46
N ARG A 166 -6.78 -30.64 41.38
CA ARG A 166 -7.23 -31.77 40.55
C ARG A 166 -7.04 -33.06 41.34
N LYS A 167 -8.15 -33.78 41.57
CA LYS A 167 -8.15 -35.16 42.09
C LYS A 167 -7.74 -36.15 41.00
#